data_AF-A0A9D7SNJ6-F1
#
_entry.id   AF-A0A9D7SNJ6-F1
#
_cell.length_a   1.000
_cell.length_b   1.000
_cell.length_c   1.000
_cell.angle_alpha   90.00
_cell.angle_beta   90.00
_cell.angle_gamma   90.00
#
_symmetry.space_group_name_H-M   'P 1'
#
loop_
_entity.id
_entity.type
_entity.pdbx_description
1 polymer ?
#
loop_
_entity_poly.entity_id
_entity_poly.type
_entity_poly.pdbx_seq_one_letter_code
_entity_poly.pdbx_strand_id
1 'polypeptide(L)'
;MEPPVLIVQWWHLILAWWDSLDPNARLFAWMAGGIVMLVMWVWLTYRVLRRVAGHRKLRGAWYNDAQYRELMQLIHEDQQSGRRVLSHEEIAALRKYRYGDAVKDIMRRKGTGYFD
;
A
#
# COMPACT_ATOMS: atom_id res chain seq x y z
N MET A 1 -2.09 -34.09 -14.62
CA MET A 1 -1.60 -33.57 -13.32
C MET A 1 -2.68 -33.88 -12.31
N GLU A 2 -2.51 -34.95 -11.54
CA GLU A 2 -3.49 -35.31 -10.51
C GLU A 2 -3.42 -34.26 -9.39
N PRO A 3 -4.56 -33.68 -8.97
CA PRO A 3 -4.55 -32.76 -7.85
C PRO A 3 -4.04 -33.51 -6.61
N PRO A 4 -3.21 -32.88 -5.76
CA PRO A 4 -2.67 -33.54 -4.59
C PRO A 4 -3.82 -34.04 -3.71
N VAL A 5 -3.76 -35.32 -3.32
CA VAL A 5 -4.80 -36.07 -2.58
C VAL A 5 -5.37 -35.30 -1.39
N LEU A 6 -4.56 -34.47 -0.75
CA LEU A 6 -4.97 -33.59 0.35
C LEU A 6 -6.06 -32.59 -0.04
N ILE A 7 -5.97 -31.94 -1.21
CA ILE A 7 -6.94 -30.90 -1.62
C ILE A 7 -8.32 -31.52 -1.85
N VAL A 8 -8.37 -32.70 -2.48
CA VAL A 8 -9.62 -33.43 -2.74
C VAL A 8 -10.28 -33.87 -1.43
N GLN A 9 -9.49 -34.34 -0.46
CA GLN A 9 -10.01 -34.76 0.84
C GLN A 9 -10.63 -33.60 1.64
N TRP A 10 -9.96 -32.45 1.67
CA TRP A 10 -10.50 -31.26 2.35
C TRP A 10 -11.76 -30.73 1.67
N TRP A 11 -11.84 -30.82 0.34
CA TRP A 11 -13.03 -30.42 -0.40
C TRP A 11 -14.27 -31.23 -0.02
N HIS A 12 -14.14 -32.55 0.07
CA HIS A 12 -15.25 -33.41 0.48
C HIS A 12 -15.69 -33.18 1.92
N LEU A 13 -14.76 -32.87 2.84
CA LEU A 13 -15.08 -32.52 4.22
C LEU A 13 -15.89 -31.21 4.32
N ILE A 14 -15.54 -30.21 3.52
CA ILE A 14 -16.26 -28.92 3.48
C ILE A 14 -17.67 -29.11 2.93
N LEU A 15 -17.84 -29.92 1.88
CA LEU A 15 -19.15 -30.23 1.32
C LEU A 15 -20.01 -31.03 2.31
N ALA A 16 -19.45 -32.04 2.96
CA ALA A 16 -20.17 -32.82 3.96
C ALA A 16 -20.59 -31.98 5.18
N TRP A 17 -19.71 -31.07 5.62
CA TRP A 17 -20.04 -30.10 6.66
C TRP A 17 -21.15 -29.14 6.20
N TRP A 18 -21.06 -28.60 4.99
CA TRP A 18 -22.08 -27.73 4.41
C TRP A 18 -23.44 -28.43 4.33
N ASP A 19 -23.45 -29.70 3.94
CA ASP A 19 -24.66 -30.51 3.85
C ASP A 19 -25.20 -30.97 5.22
N SER A 20 -24.39 -30.90 6.27
CA SER A 20 -24.83 -31.15 7.65
C SER A 20 -25.55 -29.95 8.29
N LEU A 21 -25.42 -28.76 7.72
CA LEU A 21 -26.05 -27.54 8.26
C LEU A 21 -27.55 -27.50 7.95
N ASP A 22 -28.32 -27.03 8.93
CA ASP A 22 -29.72 -26.65 8.75
C ASP A 22 -29.90 -25.59 7.64
N PRO A 23 -31.04 -25.56 6.93
CA PRO A 23 -31.30 -24.60 5.85
C PRO A 23 -31.07 -23.13 6.27
N ASN A 24 -31.48 -22.78 7.48
CA ASN A 24 -31.28 -21.44 8.03
C ASN A 24 -29.79 -21.13 8.29
N ALA A 25 -29.03 -22.11 8.80
CA ALA A 25 -27.61 -21.96 9.06
C ALA A 25 -26.79 -21.80 7.77
N ARG A 26 -27.18 -22.50 6.68
CA ARG A 26 -26.59 -22.30 5.35
C ARG A 26 -26.83 -20.88 4.83
N LEU A 27 -28.04 -20.35 5.03
CA LEU A 27 -28.37 -18.99 4.60
C LEU A 27 -27.55 -17.94 5.35
N PHE A 28 -27.38 -18.10 6.68
CA PHE A 28 -26.50 -17.23 7.47
C PHE A 28 -25.03 -17.35 7.05
N ALA A 29 -24.54 -18.57 6.82
CA ALA A 29 -23.17 -18.79 6.36
C ALA A 29 -22.92 -18.17 4.97
N TRP A 30 -23.90 -18.26 4.07
CA TRP A 30 -23.84 -17.62 2.76
C TRP A 30 -23.83 -16.09 2.87
N MET A 31 -24.71 -15.51 3.69
CA MET A 31 -24.72 -14.06 3.95
C MET A 31 -23.40 -13.58 4.58
N ALA A 32 -22.89 -14.30 5.58
CA ALA A 32 -21.61 -13.98 6.22
C ALA A 32 -20.45 -14.02 5.20
N GLY A 33 -20.42 -15.04 4.34
CA GLY A 33 -19.45 -15.13 3.25
C GLY A 33 -19.54 -13.94 2.28
N GLY A 34 -20.75 -13.55 1.89
CA GLY A 34 -21.00 -12.37 1.05
C GLY A 34 -20.52 -11.07 1.70
N ILE A 35 -20.79 -10.87 3.00
CA ILE A 35 -20.33 -9.70 3.76
C ILE A 35 -18.80 -9.65 3.83
N VAL A 36 -18.15 -10.76 4.18
CA VAL A 36 -16.69 -10.84 4.25
C VAL A 36 -16.08 -10.53 2.88
N MET A 37 -16.64 -11.10 1.81
CA MET A 37 -16.17 -10.85 0.45
C MET A 37 -16.35 -9.39 0.03
N LEU A 38 -17.47 -8.76 0.38
CA LEU A 38 -17.71 -7.32 0.16
C LEU A 38 -16.71 -6.45 0.91
N VAL A 39 -16.45 -6.74 2.18
CA VAL A 39 -15.46 -6.00 3.00
C VAL A 39 -14.07 -6.13 2.38
N MET A 40 -13.67 -7.35 1.99
CA MET A 40 -12.40 -7.57 1.29
C MET A 40 -12.34 -6.81 -0.03
N TRP A 41 -13.43 -6.78 -0.80
CA TRP A 41 -13.51 -6.06 -2.07
C TRP A 41 -13.37 -4.56 -1.90
N VAL A 42 -14.07 -3.96 -0.93
CA VAL A 42 -13.97 -2.54 -0.60
C VAL A 42 -12.55 -2.20 -0.16
N TRP A 43 -11.96 -3.01 0.70
CA TRP A 43 -10.58 -2.81 1.17
C TRP A 43 -9.57 -2.88 0.03
N LEU A 44 -9.71 -3.87 -0.87
CA LEU A 44 -8.85 -4.02 -2.04
C LEU A 44 -9.02 -2.84 -2.99
N THR A 45 -10.26 -2.45 -3.29
CA THR A 45 -10.58 -1.30 -4.15
C THR A 45 -10.00 -0.01 -3.57
N TYR A 46 -10.14 0.23 -2.27
CA TYR A 46 -9.53 1.37 -1.58
C TYR A 46 -8.01 1.38 -1.71
N ARG A 47 -7.37 0.22 -1.55
CA ARG A 47 -5.92 0.07 -1.67
C ARG A 47 -5.45 0.31 -3.12
N VAL A 48 -6.19 -0.21 -4.10
CA VAL A 48 -5.92 -0.02 -5.52
C VAL A 48 -6.12 1.44 -5.88
N LEU A 49 -7.22 2.08 -5.48
CA LEU A 49 -7.43 3.52 -5.67
C LEU A 49 -6.29 4.33 -5.04
N ARG A 50 -5.85 4.02 -3.82
CA ARG A 50 -4.69 4.70 -3.22
C ARG A 50 -3.40 4.54 -4.03
N ARG A 51 -3.20 3.39 -4.68
CA ARG A 51 -2.03 3.16 -5.54
C ARG A 51 -2.16 3.85 -6.88
N VAL A 52 -3.32 3.73 -7.53
CA VAL A 52 -3.61 4.26 -8.87
C VAL A 52 -3.74 5.77 -8.85
N ALA A 53 -4.33 6.34 -7.79
CA ALA A 53 -4.40 7.78 -7.62
C ALA A 53 -2.99 8.40 -7.52
N GLY A 54 -1.94 7.61 -7.27
CA GLY A 54 -0.54 8.04 -7.44
C GLY A 54 -0.13 9.24 -6.58
N HIS A 55 -1.03 9.73 -5.73
CA HIS A 55 -0.84 11.01 -5.10
C HIS A 55 0.26 10.88 -4.05
N ARG A 56 1.33 11.63 -4.26
CA ARG A 56 2.41 11.73 -3.29
C ARG A 56 2.06 12.85 -2.34
N LYS A 57 1.96 12.52 -1.05
CA LYS A 57 1.71 13.51 0.00
C LYS A 57 3.02 14.23 0.34
N LEU A 58 3.05 15.54 0.17
CA LEU A 58 4.16 16.41 0.59
C LEU A 58 3.59 17.59 1.37
N ARG A 59 4.09 17.88 2.58
CA ARG A 59 3.62 19.00 3.44
C ARG A 59 2.10 19.05 3.66
N GLY A 60 1.47 17.89 3.79
CA GLY A 60 0.02 17.81 4.02
C GLY A 60 -0.86 17.80 2.76
N ALA A 61 -0.34 18.24 1.62
CA ALA A 61 -1.05 18.27 0.34
C ALA A 61 -0.78 17.03 -0.51
N TRP A 62 -1.77 16.63 -1.30
CA TRP A 62 -1.69 15.50 -2.23
C TRP A 62 -1.38 16.04 -3.63
N TYR A 63 -0.26 15.59 -4.21
CA TYR A 63 0.15 16.01 -5.55
C TYR A 63 0.02 14.85 -6.53
N ASN A 64 -0.54 15.10 -7.71
CA ASN A 64 -0.49 14.14 -8.83
C ASN A 64 0.95 14.01 -9.35
N ASP A 65 1.29 12.94 -10.07
CA ASP A 65 2.68 12.69 -10.53
C ASP A 65 3.23 13.80 -11.44
N ALA A 66 2.39 14.47 -12.22
CA ALA A 66 2.80 15.65 -12.99
C ALA A 66 3.19 16.83 -12.08
N GLN A 67 2.29 17.18 -11.15
CA GLN A 67 2.50 18.26 -10.19
C GLN A 67 3.68 17.98 -9.25
N TYR A 68 3.87 16.73 -8.84
CA TYR A 68 4.97 16.32 -7.99
C TYR A 68 6.32 16.47 -8.72
N ARG A 69 6.38 16.16 -10.02
CA ARG A 69 7.61 16.34 -10.83
C ARG A 69 7.96 17.81 -10.98
N GLU A 70 6.99 18.65 -11.30
CA GLU A 70 7.16 20.10 -11.43
C GLU A 70 7.63 20.71 -10.10
N LEU A 71 7.01 20.31 -8.98
CA LEU A 71 7.41 20.73 -7.64
C LEU A 71 8.85 20.31 -7.31
N MET A 72 9.25 19.08 -7.66
CA MET A 72 10.63 18.61 -7.41
C MET A 72 11.66 19.35 -8.27
N GLN A 73 11.31 19.77 -9.49
CA GLN A 73 12.18 20.60 -10.33
C GLN A 73 12.38 21.99 -9.71
N LEU A 74 11.30 22.65 -9.30
CA LEU A 74 11.36 23.96 -8.63
C LEU A 74 12.20 23.91 -7.34
N ILE A 75 11.98 22.89 -6.50
CA ILE A 75 12.76 22.69 -5.27
C ILE A 75 14.25 22.46 -5.60
N HIS A 76 14.55 21.78 -6.71
CA HIS A 76 15.94 21.56 -7.13
C HIS A 76 16.62 22.85 -7.57
N GLU A 77 15.94 23.69 -8.34
CA GLU A 77 16.42 25.00 -8.77
C GLU A 77 16.61 25.95 -7.58
N ASP A 78 15.68 25.95 -6.62
CA ASP A 78 15.79 26.69 -5.36
C ASP A 78 17.01 26.25 -4.54
N GLN A 79 17.30 24.95 -4.52
CA GLN A 79 18.48 24.40 -3.83
C GLN A 79 19.79 24.86 -4.48
N GLN A 80 19.86 24.82 -5.81
CA GLN A 80 21.07 25.21 -6.55
C GLN A 80 21.34 26.72 -6.47
N SER A 81 20.27 27.51 -6.51
CA SER A 81 20.36 28.98 -6.43
C SER A 81 20.60 29.49 -5.00
N GLY A 82 20.54 28.62 -3.99
CA GLY A 82 20.74 29.00 -2.58
C GLY A 82 19.68 29.96 -2.04
N ARG A 83 18.54 30.12 -2.74
CA ARG A 83 17.52 31.13 -2.42
C ARG A 83 16.69 30.78 -1.20
N ARG A 84 16.60 29.50 -0.84
CA ARG A 84 15.70 29.01 0.21
C ARG A 84 16.29 27.88 1.04
N VAL A 85 16.10 27.97 2.35
CA VAL A 85 16.37 26.86 3.27
C VAL A 85 15.25 25.82 3.10
N LEU A 86 15.63 24.63 2.63
CA LEU A 86 14.72 23.52 2.43
C LEU A 86 14.36 22.86 3.76
N SER A 87 13.09 22.51 3.92
CA SER A 87 12.65 21.69 5.05
C SER A 87 13.22 20.28 4.95
N HIS A 88 13.37 19.61 6.10
CA HIS A 88 13.83 18.23 6.18
C HIS A 88 12.99 17.27 5.30
N GLU A 89 11.68 17.53 5.19
CA GLU A 89 10.77 16.78 4.32
C GLU A 89 11.05 17.00 2.83
N GLU A 90 11.37 18.24 2.42
CA GLU A 90 11.65 18.62 1.03
C GLU A 90 12.98 17.98 0.57
N ILE A 91 14.00 17.97 1.44
CA ILE A 91 15.29 17.30 1.19
C ILE A 91 15.09 15.78 1.04
N ALA A 92 14.31 15.16 1.92
CA ALA A 92 14.03 13.72 1.86
C ALA A 92 13.26 13.34 0.59
N ALA A 93 12.28 14.16 0.19
CA ALA A 93 11.50 13.97 -1.03
C ALA A 93 12.33 14.14 -2.30
N LEU A 94 13.20 15.15 -2.35
CA LEU A 94 14.11 15.40 -3.47
C LEU A 94 15.16 14.30 -3.61
N ARG A 95 15.66 13.78 -2.48
CA ARG A 95 16.55 12.60 -2.48
C ARG A 95 15.84 11.34 -2.99
N LYS A 96 14.61 11.09 -2.55
CA LYS A 96 13.80 9.97 -3.03
C LYS A 96 13.47 10.09 -4.51
N TYR A 97 13.26 11.31 -5.00
CA TYR A 97 13.03 11.59 -6.42
C TYR A 97 14.29 11.34 -7.26
N ARG A 98 15.47 11.82 -6.81
CA ARG A 98 16.73 11.72 -7.56
C ARG A 98 17.33 10.31 -7.59
N TYR A 99 17.24 9.57 -6.49
CA TYR A 99 17.93 8.28 -6.33
C TYR A 99 17.00 7.06 -6.23
N GLY A 100 15.69 7.27 -6.29
CA GLY A 100 14.71 6.21 -6.06
C GLY A 100 14.74 5.66 -4.62
N ASP A 101 13.94 4.63 -4.36
CA ASP A 101 13.89 3.96 -3.05
C ASP A 101 15.18 3.17 -2.72
N ALA A 102 16.16 3.11 -3.64
CA ALA A 102 17.41 2.36 -3.48
C ALA A 102 18.36 2.93 -2.41
N VAL A 103 18.21 4.20 -2.00
CA VAL A 103 19.10 4.83 -1.00
C VAL A 103 18.54 4.75 0.43
N LYS A 104 17.30 4.26 0.59
CA LYS A 104 16.63 4.24 1.90
C LYS A 104 17.33 3.34 2.93
N ASP A 105 18.03 2.29 2.48
CA ASP A 105 18.71 1.34 3.37
C ASP A 105 20.13 1.77 3.79
N ILE A 106 20.82 2.60 3.03
CA ILE A 106 22.21 2.96 3.34
C ILE A 106 22.27 3.98 4.48
N MET A 107 21.26 4.85 4.61
CA MET A 107 21.27 5.94 5.60
C MET A 107 20.44 5.67 6.86
N ARG A 108 19.44 4.78 6.83
CA ARG A 108 18.70 4.38 8.04
C ARG A 108 19.60 3.65 9.04
N ARG A 109 20.71 3.07 8.59
CA ARG A 109 21.73 2.43 9.44
C ARG A 109 22.82 3.40 9.95
N LYS A 110 22.85 4.64 9.46
CA LYS A 110 23.90 5.64 9.75
C LYS A 110 23.35 6.92 10.42
N GLY A 111 22.23 6.78 11.13
CA GLY A 111 21.61 7.80 11.97
C GLY A 111 21.72 7.44 13.46
N THR A 112 22.92 7.09 13.91
CA THR A 112 23.30 7.15 15.32
C THR A 112 23.77 8.57 15.64
N GLY A 113 23.07 9.23 16.57
CA GLY A 113 23.61 10.29 17.44
C GLY A 113 24.07 11.60 16.79
N TYR A 114 23.23 12.63 16.84
CA TYR A 114 23.65 14.03 16.97
C TYR A 114 22.81 14.78 18.02
N PHE A 115 22.27 14.01 18.98
CA PHE A 115 21.70 14.49 20.24
C PHE A 115 22.10 13.48 21.32
N ASP A 116 23.40 13.43 21.58
CA ASP A 116 24.06 13.18 22.88
C ASP A 116 25.49 13.72 22.77
#